data_AF-A0A7J4RRR8-F1
#
_entry.id   AF-A0A7J4RRR8-F1
#
_cell.length_a   1.000
_cell.length_b   1.000
_cell.length_c   1.000
_cell.angle_alpha   90.00
_cell.angle_beta   90.00
_cell.angle_gamma   90.00
#
_symmetry.space_group_name_H-M   'P 1'
#
loop_
_entity.id
_entity.type
_entity.pdbx_description
1 polymer ?
#
loop_
_entity_poly.entity_id
_entity_poly.type
_entity_poly.pdbx_seq_one_letter_code
_entity_poly.pdbx_strand_id
1 'polypeptide(L)' 'GYAKTNGIQGIGLYGELNEPEIPQYRTAKSIIKTLEKLTYKKFGDTVKLDVMAERVDNEIHG' A
#
# COMPACT_ATOMS: atom_id res chain seq x y z
N GLY A 1 5.54 20.96 5.86
CA GLY A 1 6.31 19.72 5.64
C GLY A 1 7.53 20.03 4.81
N TYR A 2 8.62 19.32 5.03
CA TYR A 2 9.94 19.57 4.41
C TYR A 2 9.88 19.76 2.88
N ALA A 3 9.08 18.95 2.17
CA ALA A 3 8.92 19.10 0.72
C ALA A 3 8.36 20.48 0.32
N LYS A 4 7.27 20.91 0.96
CA LYS A 4 6.61 22.20 0.69
C LYS A 4 7.53 23.39 0.94
N THR A 5 8.31 23.37 2.03
CA THR A 5 9.21 24.48 2.39
C THR A 5 10.41 24.59 1.46
N ASN A 6 10.73 23.52 0.72
CA ASN A 6 11.84 23.46 -0.24
C ASN A 6 11.36 23.52 -1.71
N GLY A 7 10.08 23.84 -1.97
CA GLY A 7 9.55 23.91 -3.33
C GLY A 7 9.48 22.56 -4.06
N ILE A 8 9.55 21.45 -3.33
CA ILE A 8 9.50 20.09 -3.88
C ILE A 8 8.04 19.65 -3.97
N GLN A 9 7.62 19.20 -5.16
CA GLN A 9 6.32 18.56 -5.33
C GLN A 9 6.34 17.17 -4.67
N GLY A 10 5.41 16.93 -3.75
CA GLY A 10 5.28 15.67 -3.05
C GLY A 10 3.83 15.24 -2.95
N ILE A 11 3.59 13.95 -2.97
CA ILE A 11 2.28 13.33 -2.76
C ILE A 11 2.38 12.44 -1.53
N GLY A 12 1.48 12.63 -0.58
CA GLY A 12 1.28 11.70 0.54
C GLY A 12 0.19 10.70 0.18
N LEU A 13 0.47 9.42 0.34
CA LEU A 13 -0.52 8.34 0.19
C LEU A 13 -0.70 7.67 1.55
N TYR A 14 -1.94 7.48 1.95
CA TYR A 14 -2.29 6.82 3.19
C TYR A 14 -3.24 5.67 2.88
N GLY A 15 -3.05 4.58 3.59
CA GLY A 15 -3.90 3.41 3.51
C GLY A 15 -4.48 3.16 4.89
N GLU A 16 -5.77 2.85 4.93
CA GLU A 16 -6.46 2.53 6.18
C GLU A 16 -6.01 1.18 6.72
N LEU A 17 -5.78 1.13 8.02
CA LEU A 17 -5.53 -0.10 8.75
C LEU A 17 -6.77 -0.41 9.58
N ASN A 18 -7.46 -1.49 9.26
CA ASN A 18 -8.64 -1.92 10.01
C ASN A 18 -8.24 -2.45 11.38
N GLU A 19 -7.23 -3.32 11.41
CA GLU A 19 -6.65 -3.90 12.61
C GLU A 19 -5.14 -3.68 12.57
N PRO A 20 -4.58 -2.77 13.39
CA PRO A 20 -3.17 -2.40 13.33
C PRO A 20 -2.19 -3.53 13.66
N GLU A 21 -2.63 -4.50 14.48
CA GLU A 21 -1.83 -5.66 14.89
C GLU A 21 -1.65 -6.68 13.75
N ILE A 22 -2.49 -6.59 12.71
CA ILE A 22 -2.52 -7.53 11.59
C ILE A 22 -1.86 -6.90 10.35
N PRO A 23 -0.96 -7.61 9.65
CA PRO A 23 -0.40 -7.14 8.40
C PRO A 23 -1.47 -6.88 7.31
N GLN A 24 -1.64 -5.61 6.91
CA GLN A 24 -2.66 -5.18 5.93
C GLN A 24 -2.12 -5.21 4.48
N TYR A 25 -1.83 -6.40 3.96
CA TYR A 25 -1.23 -6.56 2.62
C TYR A 25 -2.11 -6.03 1.47
N ARG A 26 -3.45 -6.08 1.61
CA ARG A 26 -4.39 -5.48 0.64
C ARG A 26 -4.24 -3.96 0.56
N THR A 27 -4.09 -3.30 1.71
CA THR A 27 -3.84 -1.86 1.80
C THR A 27 -2.51 -1.48 1.15
N ALA A 28 -1.44 -2.24 1.43
CA ALA A 28 -0.14 -2.03 0.78
C ALA A 28 -0.23 -2.13 -0.75
N LYS A 29 -0.94 -3.14 -1.27
CA LYS A 29 -1.20 -3.30 -2.71
C LYS A 29 -1.95 -2.10 -3.28
N SER A 30 -2.97 -1.59 -2.58
CA SER A 30 -3.74 -0.41 -3.01
C SER A 30 -2.88 0.83 -3.14
N ILE A 31 -1.98 1.10 -2.18
CA ILE A 31 -1.03 2.22 -2.26
C ILE A 31 -0.13 2.08 -3.48
N ILE A 32 0.47 0.90 -3.70
CA ILE A 32 1.35 0.67 -4.85
C ILE A 32 0.61 0.90 -6.16
N LYS A 33 -0.60 0.33 -6.34
CA LYS A 33 -1.40 0.51 -7.55
C LYS A 33 -1.84 1.96 -7.75
N THR A 34 -2.10 2.70 -6.68
CA THR A 34 -2.42 4.12 -6.74
C THR A 34 -1.20 4.93 -7.18
N LEU A 35 -0.02 4.63 -6.62
CA LEU A 35 1.22 5.26 -7.04
C LEU A 35 1.55 4.97 -8.51
N GLU A 36 1.32 3.73 -8.99
CA GLU A 36 1.47 3.38 -10.42
C GLU A 36 0.61 4.28 -11.31
N LYS A 37 -0.66 4.48 -10.92
CA LYS A 37 -1.61 5.32 -11.68
C LYS A 37 -1.20 6.79 -11.69
N LEU A 38 -0.79 7.32 -10.54
CA LEU A 38 -0.41 8.73 -10.40
C LEU A 38 0.91 9.06 -11.11
N THR A 39 1.81 8.11 -11.22
CA THR A 39 3.14 8.31 -11.81
C THR A 39 3.26 7.76 -13.24
N TYR A 40 2.22 7.08 -13.74
CA TYR A 40 2.23 6.34 -15.00
C TYR A 40 3.41 5.35 -15.11
N LYS A 41 3.94 4.90 -13.97
CA LYS A 41 5.10 4.00 -13.90
C LYS A 41 4.68 2.67 -13.30
N LYS A 42 5.24 1.58 -13.81
CA LYS A 42 5.10 0.25 -13.19
C LYS A 42 6.14 0.04 -12.10
N PHE A 43 5.69 -0.44 -10.94
CA PHE A 43 6.55 -0.77 -9.80
C PHE A 43 6.74 -2.28 -9.62
N GLY A 44 6.20 -3.07 -10.54
CA GLY A 44 6.29 -4.53 -10.53
C GLY A 44 4.94 -5.19 -10.30
N ASP A 45 4.95 -6.51 -10.20
CA ASP A 45 3.76 -7.27 -9.89
C ASP A 45 3.49 -7.29 -8.37
N THR A 46 2.22 -7.29 -8.00
CA THR A 46 1.72 -7.29 -6.63
C THR A 46 1.08 -8.62 -6.21
N VAL A 47 1.14 -9.66 -7.05
CA VAL A 47 0.52 -10.99 -6.74
C VAL A 47 0.98 -11.55 -5.40
N LYS A 48 2.25 -11.37 -5.01
CA LYS A 48 2.72 -11.81 -3.68
C LYS A 48 1.96 -11.15 -2.52
N LEU A 49 1.50 -9.91 -2.68
CA LEU A 49 0.70 -9.24 -1.65
C LEU A 49 -0.70 -9.86 -1.53
N ASP A 50 -1.27 -10.35 -2.63
CA ASP A 50 -2.54 -11.09 -2.60
C ASP A 50 -2.39 -12.42 -1.86
N VAL A 51 -1.34 -13.19 -2.19
CA VAL A 51 -1.05 -14.47 -1.50
C VAL A 51 -0.82 -14.27 0.00
N MET A 52 -0.10 -13.22 0.38
CA MET A 52 0.13 -12.91 1.79
C MET A 52 -1.15 -12.43 2.50
N ALA A 53 -2.02 -11.68 1.82
CA ALA A 53 -3.32 -11.30 2.35
C ALA A 53 -4.19 -12.52 2.63
N GLU A 54 -4.30 -13.44 1.66
CA GLU A 54 -5.09 -14.67 1.82
C GLU A 54 -4.56 -15.54 2.96
N ARG A 55 -3.23 -15.64 3.11
CA ARG A 55 -2.63 -16.37 4.23
C ARG A 55 -3.00 -15.75 5.58
N VAL A 56 -2.92 -14.44 5.71
CA VAL A 56 -3.32 -13.74 6.95
C VAL A 56 -4.80 -13.93 7.24
N ASP A 57 -5.66 -13.79 6.23
CA ASP A 57 -7.10 -14.01 6.37
C ASP A 57 -7.38 -15.43 6.89
N ASN A 58 -6.68 -16.44 6.39
CA ASN A 58 -6.80 -17.83 6.84
C ASN A 58 -6.24 -18.08 8.26
N GLU A 59 -5.18 -17.39 8.67
CA GLU A 59 -4.62 -17.52 10.02
C GLU A 59 -5.53 -16.86 11.08
N ILE A 60 -6.31 -15.85 10.70
CA ILE A 60 -7.23 -15.14 11.60
C ILE A 60 -8.59 -15.85 11.72
N HIS A 61 -9.09 -16.40 10.61
CA HIS A 61 -10.41 -17.03 10.55
C HIS A 61 -10.37 -18.56 10.69
N GLY A 62 -9.18 -19.15 10.74
CA GLY A 62 -8.93 -20.59 10.86
C GLY A 62 -8.87 -21.12 12.29
#